data_AF-A0A8T6U3K3-F1
#
_entry.id   AF-A0A8T6U3K3-F1
#
_cell.length_a   1.000
_cell.length_b   1.000
_cell.length_c   1.000
_cell.angle_alpha   90.00
_cell.angle_beta   90.00
_cell.angle_gamma   90.00
#
_symmetry.space_group_name_H-M   'P 1'
#
loop_
_entity.id
_entity.type
_entity.pdbx_description
1 polymer ?
#
loop_
_entity_poly.entity_id
_entity_poly.type
_entity_poly.pdbx_seq_one_letter_code
_entity_poly.pdbx_strand_id
1 'polypeptide(L)'
;MSNISSEAAWEQCLEIIKDNISYQKFKSWFEPIEPVKLEENTLTIQVPSQFWYEWLEEHYYGMLRSTLAKVLGDDGKLEYSVV
;
A
#
# COMPACT_ATOMS: atom_id res chain seq x y z
N MET A 1 19.07 10.62 -5.70
CA MET A 1 17.74 10.26 -5.18
C MET A 1 17.89 8.89 -4.54
N SER A 2 17.60 8.76 -3.25
CA SER A 2 17.73 7.49 -2.56
C SER A 2 16.66 6.56 -3.12
N ASN A 3 17.05 5.52 -3.85
CA ASN A 3 16.12 4.47 -4.26
C ASN A 3 15.72 3.70 -3.01
N ILE A 4 14.55 4.01 -2.44
CA ILE A 4 13.97 3.19 -1.37
C ILE A 4 13.53 1.84 -1.97
N SER A 5 13.62 0.76 -1.20
CA SER A 5 13.12 -0.55 -1.63
C SER A 5 11.61 -0.61 -1.52
N SER A 6 10.98 -1.62 -2.13
CA SER A 6 9.54 -1.86 -1.99
C SER A 6 9.14 -2.14 -0.55
N GLU A 7 9.98 -2.84 0.21
CA GLU A 7 9.78 -3.09 1.64
C GLU A 7 9.77 -1.80 2.44
N ALA A 8 10.80 -0.95 2.25
CA ALA A 8 10.89 0.32 2.95
C ALA A 8 9.76 1.30 2.57
N ALA A 9 9.34 1.31 1.31
CA ALA A 9 8.22 2.12 0.85
C ALA A 9 6.90 1.67 1.49
N TRP A 10 6.64 0.36 1.50
CA TRP A 10 5.41 -0.17 2.09
C TRP A 10 5.40 -0.04 3.61
N GLU A 11 6.52 -0.23 4.29
CA GLU A 11 6.64 0.00 5.73
C GLU A 11 6.26 1.43 6.12
N GLN A 12 6.77 2.43 5.39
CA GLN A 12 6.36 3.83 5.59
C GLN A 12 4.88 4.07 5.28
N CYS A 13 4.32 3.38 4.27
CA CYS A 13 2.89 3.43 4.01
C CYS A 13 2.08 2.86 5.19
N LEU A 14 2.52 1.73 5.75
CA LEU A 14 1.86 1.06 6.86
C LEU A 14 1.87 1.93 8.13
N GLU A 15 2.96 2.65 8.42
CA GLU A 15 3.03 3.61 9.53
C GLU A 15 1.94 4.68 9.40
N ILE A 16 1.82 5.30 8.22
CA ILE A 16 0.80 6.32 7.95
C ILE A 16 -0.60 5.71 8.03
N ILE A 17 -0.84 4.56 7.41
CA ILE A 17 -2.15 3.92 7.39
C ILE A 17 -2.61 3.58 8.81
N LYS A 18 -1.71 3.04 9.63
CA LYS A 18 -1.99 2.65 11.02
C LYS A 18 -2.49 3.81 11.87
N ASP A 19 -2.01 5.04 11.62
CA ASP A 19 -2.47 6.24 12.31
C ASP A 19 -3.83 6.75 11.83
N ASN A 20 -4.30 6.32 10.65
CA ASN A 20 -5.53 6.81 10.02
C ASN A 20 -6.74 5.87 10.18
N ILE A 21 -6.54 4.63 10.63
CA ILE A 21 -7.63 3.64 10.82
C ILE A 21 -7.54 2.94 12.17
N SER A 22 -8.60 2.22 12.55
CA SER A 22 -8.56 1.42 13.77
C SER A 22 -7.57 0.26 13.64
N TYR A 23 -6.91 -0.08 14.74
CA TYR A 23 -5.95 -1.19 14.79
C TYR A 23 -6.55 -2.50 14.28
N GLN A 24 -7.82 -2.77 14.56
CA GLN A 24 -8.51 -3.95 14.04
C GLN A 24 -8.59 -3.96 12.52
N LYS A 25 -8.96 -2.84 11.88
CA LYS A 25 -9.02 -2.73 10.42
C LYS A 25 -7.63 -2.86 9.81
N PHE A 26 -6.62 -2.21 10.40
CA PHE A 26 -5.23 -2.33 9.99
C PHE A 26 -4.77 -3.79 9.99
N LYS A 27 -4.97 -4.47 11.12
CA LYS A 27 -4.58 -5.87 11.30
C LYS A 27 -5.27 -6.79 10.30
N SER A 28 -6.55 -6.55 10.02
CA SER A 28 -7.34 -7.39 9.13
C SER A 28 -7.07 -7.17 7.65
N TRP A 29 -6.66 -5.97 7.23
CA TRP A 29 -6.63 -5.60 5.80
C TRP A 29 -5.26 -5.16 5.28
N PHE A 30 -4.32 -4.76 6.14
CA PHE A 30 -3.05 -4.20 5.71
C PHE A 30 -1.84 -4.99 6.21
N GLU A 31 -1.93 -5.56 7.42
CA GLU A 31 -0.86 -6.41 7.98
C GLU A 31 -0.53 -7.64 7.09
N PRO A 32 -1.49 -8.30 6.41
CA PRO A 32 -1.18 -9.45 5.55
C PRO A 32 -0.71 -9.10 4.13
N ILE A 33 -0.57 -7.81 3.80
CA ILE A 33 -0.16 -7.35 2.46
C ILE A 33 1.36 -7.30 2.39
N GLU A 34 1.92 -7.96 1.38
CA GLU A 34 3.37 -8.01 1.17
C GLU A 34 3.81 -7.13 -0.01
N PRO A 35 4.89 -6.36 0.10
CA PRO A 35 5.45 -5.60 -1.02
C PRO A 35 6.16 -6.55 -1.99
N VAL A 36 5.90 -6.42 -3.28
CA VAL A 36 6.47 -7.29 -4.32
C VAL A 36 7.63 -6.60 -5.05
N LYS A 37 7.41 -5.37 -5.51
CA LYS A 37 8.41 -4.61 -6.26
C LYS A 37 8.10 -3.11 -6.24
N LEU A 38 9.13 -2.31 -6.50
CA LEU A 38 9.01 -0.87 -6.69
C LEU A 38 9.83 -0.48 -7.93
N GLU A 39 9.15 -0.04 -8.98
CA GLU A 39 9.76 0.34 -10.25
C GLU A 39 9.12 1.63 -10.75
N GLU A 40 9.92 2.62 -11.16
CA GLU A 40 9.42 3.87 -11.75
C GLU A 40 8.26 4.51 -10.94
N ASN A 41 8.44 4.62 -9.62
CA ASN A 41 7.43 5.16 -8.69
C ASN A 41 6.13 4.35 -8.55
N THR A 42 6.12 3.12 -9.06
CA THR A 42 4.98 2.20 -8.98
C THR A 42 5.30 1.11 -7.97
N LEU A 43 4.61 1.13 -6.83
CA LEU A 43 4.69 0.09 -5.82
C LEU A 43 3.68 -1.01 -6.15
N THR A 44 4.16 -2.24 -6.35
CA THR A 44 3.31 -3.41 -6.48
C THR A 44 3.22 -4.12 -5.13
N ILE A 45 2.00 -4.36 -4.66
CA ILE A 45 1.72 -5.12 -3.43
C ILE A 45 0.97 -6.41 -3.75
N GLN A 46 1.22 -7.46 -2.98
CA GLN A 46 0.52 -8.73 -3.06
C GLN A 46 -0.65 -8.76 -2.08
N VAL A 47 -1.83 -9.10 -2.58
CA VAL A 47 -3.04 -9.30 -1.78
C VAL A 47 -3.48 -10.76 -1.80
N PRO A 48 -4.12 -11.27 -0.73
CA PRO A 48 -4.51 -12.68 -0.62
C PRO A 48 -5.52 -13.17 -1.65
N SER A 49 -6.36 -12.28 -2.22
CA SER A 49 -7.36 -12.65 -3.23
C SER A 49 -7.90 -11.42 -3.98
N GLN A 50 -8.64 -11.66 -5.06
CA GLN A 50 -9.35 -10.61 -5.80
C GLN A 50 -10.30 -9.80 -4.92
N PHE A 51 -10.98 -10.45 -3.96
CA PHE A 51 -11.89 -9.78 -3.01
C PHE A 51 -11.15 -8.74 -2.15
N TRP A 52 -9.89 -9.00 -1.80
CA TRP A 52 -9.09 -8.04 -1.06
C TRP A 52 -8.80 -6.79 -1.87
N TYR A 53 -8.40 -6.96 -3.13
CA TYR A 53 -8.20 -5.85 -4.04
C TYR A 53 -9.48 -5.00 -4.16
N GLU A 54 -10.62 -5.63 -4.44
CA GLU A 54 -11.90 -4.93 -4.60
C GLU A 54 -12.28 -4.15 -3.33
N TRP A 55 -12.12 -4.76 -2.16
CA TRP A 55 -12.42 -4.11 -0.89
C TRP A 55 -11.49 -2.92 -0.60
N LEU A 56 -10.19 -3.06 -0.89
CA LEU A 56 -9.20 -1.99 -0.72
C LEU A 56 -9.50 -0.81 -1.65
N GLU A 57 -9.80 -1.07 -2.91
CA GLU A 57 -10.18 -0.03 -3.87
C GLU A 57 -11.49 0.67 -3.47
N GLU A 58 -12.51 -0.08 -3.05
CA GLU A 58 -13.79 0.50 -2.67
C GLU A 58 -13.70 1.36 -1.39
N HIS A 59 -12.95 0.90 -0.38
CA HIS A 59 -13.00 1.51 0.96
C HIS A 59 -11.77 2.36 1.31
N TYR A 60 -10.62 2.10 0.68
CA TYR A 60 -9.34 2.68 1.07
C TYR A 60 -8.57 3.35 -0.06
N TYR A 61 -9.09 3.38 -1.29
CA TYR A 61 -8.43 4.00 -2.45
C TYR A 61 -7.92 5.41 -2.16
N GLY A 62 -8.75 6.28 -1.58
CA GLY A 62 -8.36 7.66 -1.27
C GLY A 62 -7.19 7.74 -0.28
N MET A 63 -7.24 6.91 0.78
CA MET A 63 -6.18 6.84 1.78
C MET A 63 -4.89 6.28 1.19
N LEU A 64 -4.98 5.17 0.44
CA LEU A 64 -3.85 4.55 -0.25
C LEU A 64 -3.17 5.54 -1.20
N ARG A 65 -3.95 6.20 -2.05
CA ARG A 65 -3.44 7.23 -2.97
C ARG A 65 -2.72 8.35 -2.23
N SER A 66 -3.33 8.89 -1.17
CA SER A 66 -2.72 9.98 -0.40
C SER A 66 -1.46 9.53 0.36
N THR A 67 -1.41 8.27 0.78
CA THR A 67 -0.26 7.69 1.48
C THR A 67 0.90 7.48 0.52
N LEU A 68 0.64 6.91 -0.67
CA LEU A 68 1.64 6.74 -1.72
C LEU A 68 2.20 8.07 -2.19
N ALA A 69 1.35 9.10 -2.33
CA ALA A 69 1.81 10.43 -2.69
C ALA A 69 2.80 11.02 -1.67
N LYS A 70 2.61 10.73 -0.36
CA LYS A 70 3.53 11.17 0.69
C LYS A 70 4.86 10.42 0.69
N VAL A 71 4.83 9.12 0.37
CA VAL A 71 6.01 8.24 0.45
C VAL A 71 6.83 8.26 -0.84
N LEU A 72 6.17 8.25 -1.99
CA LEU A 72 6.80 8.15 -3.32
C LEU A 72 6.77 9.47 -4.09
N GLY A 73 5.99 10.46 -3.66
CA GLY A 73 5.74 11.70 -4.39
C GLY A 73 4.46 11.65 -5.22
N ASP A 74 4.07 12.79 -5.81
CA ASP A 74 2.76 12.98 -6.47
C ASP A 74 2.48 11.99 -7.62
N ASP A 75 3.53 11.47 -8.26
CA ASP A 75 3.45 10.45 -9.32
C ASP A 75 3.45 9.01 -8.80
N GLY A 76 3.39 8.81 -7.47
CA GLY A 76 3.34 7.49 -6.83
C GLY A 76 2.11 6.69 -7.27
N LYS A 77 2.32 5.44 -7.69
CA LYS A 77 1.27 4.53 -8.16
C LYS A 77 1.23 3.25 -7.32
N LEU A 78 0.05 2.65 -7.25
CA LEU A 78 -0.18 1.34 -6.66
C LEU A 78 -0.56 0.35 -7.74
N GLU A 79 0.04 -0.82 -7.70
CA GLU A 79 -0.41 -1.99 -8.44
C GLU A 79 -0.66 -3.13 -7.47
N TYR A 80 -1.58 -4.02 -7.86
CA TYR A 80 -1.92 -5.20 -7.07
C TYR A 80 -1.51 -6.45 -7.82
N SER A 81 -0.96 -7.41 -7.08
CA SER A 81 -0.74 -8.78 -7.49
C SER A 81 -1.59 -9.68 -6.60
N VAL A 82 -2.25 -10.67 -7.19
CA VAL A 82 -2.98 -11.70 -6.43
C VAL A 82 -2.11 -12.95 -6.35
N VAL A 83 -2.08 -13.60 -5.18
CA VAL A 83 -1.40 -14.89 -4.94
C VAL A 83 -1.88 -15.97 -5.90
#